data_AF-A0A161MZF0-F1
#
_entry.id   AF-A0A161MZF0-F1
#
_cell.length_a   1.000
_cell.length_b   1.000
_cell.length_c   1.000
_cell.angle_alpha   90.00
_cell.angle_beta   90.00
_cell.angle_gamma   90.00
#
_symmetry.space_group_name_H-M   'P 1'
#
loop_
_entity.id
_entity.type
_entity.pdbx_description
1 polymer ?
#
loop_
_entity_poly.entity_id
_entity_poly.type
_entity_poly.pdbx_seq_one_letter_code
_entity_poly.pdbx_strand_id
1 'polypeptide(L)'
;MLVHILDLSAFSSPEELASLGLDRLKSALMALGLKCGGTLEERAQRLFSTKGKKSLDPNLLAKSKPGKSARNKDLERQRDIAFLESQVYKLAEILSDQRAATKENVQRKQARTGEERGESDAEGSSSASEAEEDDDGVPYNPKNLPLGWDGKPIPYWLYKLHGLNISYNCEICGNFIYKTKLYNVIC
;
A
#
# COMPACT_ATOMS: atom_id res chain seq x y z
N MET A 1 -24.34 24.26 6.83
CA MET A 1 -25.06 24.62 8.07
C MET A 1 -24.26 25.70 8.76
N LEU A 2 -24.75 26.94 8.75
CA LEU A 2 -24.12 28.04 9.49
C LEU A 2 -24.23 27.74 10.99
N VAL A 3 -23.08 27.57 11.63
CA VAL A 3 -22.98 27.38 13.07
C VAL A 3 -23.07 28.78 13.68
N HIS A 4 -24.25 29.17 14.15
CA HIS A 4 -24.42 30.46 14.83
C HIS A 4 -23.81 30.39 16.23
N ILE A 5 -22.76 31.18 16.47
CA ILE A 5 -22.20 31.40 17.79
C ILE A 5 -23.17 32.30 18.55
N LEU A 6 -23.71 31.80 19.65
CA LEU A 6 -24.56 32.58 20.55
C LEU A 6 -23.67 33.36 21.52
N ASP A 7 -23.84 34.67 21.58
CA ASP A 7 -23.16 35.49 22.59
C ASP A 7 -23.83 35.30 23.97
N LEU A 8 -23.09 34.71 24.91
CA LEU A 8 -23.56 34.45 26.27
C LEU A 8 -23.44 35.69 27.18
N SER A 9 -22.73 36.73 26.76
CA SER A 9 -22.53 37.95 27.55
C SER A 9 -23.87 38.64 27.88
N ALA A 10 -24.80 38.63 26.91
CA ALA A 10 -26.10 39.29 26.95
C ALA A 10 -27.14 38.64 27.90
N PHE A 11 -26.89 37.43 28.40
CA PHE A 11 -27.84 36.68 29.23
C PHE A 11 -27.41 36.68 30.69
N SER A 12 -28.32 36.99 31.61
CA SER A 12 -28.05 37.09 33.04
C SER A 12 -28.37 35.80 33.80
N SER A 13 -29.24 34.93 33.23
CA SER A 13 -29.62 33.68 33.87
C SER A 13 -29.81 32.51 32.88
N PRO A 14 -29.75 31.25 33.36
CA PRO A 14 -30.07 30.08 32.55
C PRO A 14 -31.53 30.05 32.04
N GLU A 15 -32.47 30.64 32.77
CA GLU A 15 -33.89 30.69 32.39
C GLU A 15 -34.12 31.58 31.15
N GLU A 16 -33.36 32.67 31.02
CA GLU A 16 -33.39 33.50 29.82
C GLU A 16 -32.88 32.72 28.59
N LEU A 17 -31.84 31.91 28.76
CA LEU A 17 -31.34 31.01 27.72
C LEU A 17 -32.35 29.92 27.35
N ALA A 18 -33.08 29.39 28.35
CA ALA A 18 -34.15 28.42 28.14
C ALA A 18 -35.26 28.99 27.22
N SER A 19 -35.61 30.27 27.38
CA SER A 19 -36.63 30.93 26.55
C SER A 19 -36.30 30.99 25.06
N LEU A 20 -35.02 30.85 24.67
CA LEU A 20 -34.58 30.81 23.27
C LEU A 20 -35.01 29.54 22.52
N GLY A 21 -35.41 28.51 23.26
CA GLY A 21 -35.89 27.25 22.71
C GLY A 21 -34.80 26.23 22.38
N LEU A 22 -35.27 25.01 22.09
CA LEU A 22 -34.43 23.81 22.00
C LEU A 22 -33.40 23.85 20.86
N ASP A 23 -33.79 24.36 19.69
CA ASP A 23 -32.94 24.37 18.50
C ASP A 23 -31.78 25.36 18.64
N ARG A 24 -32.04 26.54 19.19
CA ARG A 24 -30.98 27.53 19.45
C ARG A 24 -29.97 27.00 20.46
N LEU A 25 -30.43 26.46 21.59
CA LEU A 25 -29.54 25.84 22.58
C LEU A 25 -28.74 24.67 22.01
N LYS A 26 -29.37 23.81 21.20
CA LYS A 26 -28.69 22.70 20.53
C LYS A 26 -27.60 23.20 19.60
N SER A 27 -27.89 24.21 18.77
CA SER A 27 -26.92 24.79 17.84
C SER A 27 -25.72 25.40 18.57
N ALA A 28 -25.95 26.16 19.65
CA ALA A 28 -24.89 26.75 20.46
C ALA A 28 -24.03 25.71 21.19
N LEU A 29 -24.64 24.68 21.78
CA LEU A 29 -23.91 23.58 22.41
C LEU A 29 -23.06 22.80 21.39
N MET A 30 -23.59 22.54 20.19
CA MET A 30 -22.83 21.88 19.12
C MET A 30 -21.68 22.76 18.61
N ALA A 31 -21.88 24.08 18.54
CA ALA A 31 -20.84 25.04 18.16
C ALA A 31 -19.64 25.01 19.11
N LEU A 32 -19.91 24.88 20.42
CA LEU A 32 -18.90 24.77 21.47
C LEU A 32 -18.41 23.33 21.69
N GLY A 33 -18.86 22.35 20.89
CA GLY A 33 -18.48 20.94 21.03
C GLY A 33 -18.96 20.29 22.33
N LEU A 34 -19.99 20.83 22.97
CA LEU A 34 -20.55 20.35 24.23
C LEU A 34 -21.64 19.29 24.00
N LYS A 35 -21.88 18.46 25.01
CA LYS A 35 -23.00 17.50 25.01
C LYS A 35 -24.34 18.25 24.89
N CYS A 36 -25.21 17.78 24.01
CA CYS A 36 -26.53 18.36 23.73
C CYS A 36 -27.72 17.50 24.20
N GLY A 37 -27.48 16.46 25.01
CA GLY A 37 -28.54 15.64 25.64
C GLY A 37 -29.05 16.24 26.95
N GLY A 38 -30.27 15.87 27.34
CA GLY A 38 -30.96 16.38 28.53
C GLY A 38 -32.22 17.21 28.23
N THR A 39 -32.86 17.71 29.28
CA THR A 39 -33.98 18.66 29.20
C THR A 39 -33.52 20.02 28.68
N LEU A 40 -34.47 20.91 28.39
CA LEU A 40 -34.17 22.24 27.89
C LEU A 40 -33.42 23.08 28.95
N GLU A 41 -33.78 22.94 30.21
CA GLU A 41 -33.17 23.61 31.36
C GLU A 41 -31.73 23.11 31.58
N GLU A 42 -31.51 21.79 31.51
CA GLU A 42 -30.17 21.20 31.64
C GLU A 42 -29.21 21.68 30.53
N ARG A 43 -29.74 21.88 29.31
CA ARG A 43 -28.97 22.44 28.19
C ARG A 43 -28.62 23.90 28.43
N ALA A 44 -29.57 24.69 28.91
CA ALA A 44 -29.37 26.10 29.23
C ALA A 44 -28.36 26.29 30.36
N GLN A 45 -28.47 25.51 31.44
CA GLN A 45 -27.50 25.49 32.55
C GLN A 45 -26.09 25.10 32.09
N ARG A 46 -25.98 24.07 31.24
CA ARG A 46 -24.69 23.62 30.69
C ARG A 46 -24.04 24.70 29.83
N LEU A 47 -24.83 25.36 28.98
CA LEU A 47 -24.37 26.45 28.13
C LEU A 47 -23.99 27.70 28.96
N PHE A 48 -24.77 28.02 30.00
CA PHE A 48 -24.47 29.14 30.89
C PHE A 48 -23.21 28.90 31.73
N SER A 49 -22.97 27.65 32.12
CA SER A 49 -21.79 27.25 32.90
C SER A 49 -20.46 27.46 32.16
N THR A 50 -20.48 27.65 30.83
CA THR A 50 -19.29 27.96 30.02
C THR A 50 -19.11 29.46 29.78
N LYS A 51 -20.03 30.32 30.24
CA LYS A 51 -19.92 31.79 30.15
C LYS A 51 -18.64 32.26 30.85
N GLY A 52 -17.76 32.93 30.10
CA GLY A 52 -16.52 33.52 30.61
C GLY A 52 -15.38 32.54 30.94
N LYS A 53 -15.55 31.23 30.69
CA LYS A 53 -14.49 30.23 30.92
C LYS A 53 -13.67 29.99 29.66
N LYS A 54 -12.34 30.12 29.76
CA LYS A 54 -11.41 29.83 28.66
C LYS A 54 -11.06 28.34 28.54
N SER A 55 -11.20 27.58 29.63
CA SER A 55 -10.97 26.14 29.68
C SER A 55 -12.27 25.43 30.06
N LEU A 56 -12.65 24.44 29.27
CA LEU A 56 -13.87 23.65 29.46
C LEU A 56 -13.51 22.27 30.02
N ASP A 57 -14.32 21.76 30.94
CA ASP A 57 -14.14 20.42 31.50
C ASP A 57 -14.29 19.36 30.39
N PRO A 58 -13.29 18.47 30.19
CA PRO A 58 -13.34 17.37 29.22
C PRO A 58 -14.60 16.49 29.34
N ASN A 59 -15.21 16.39 30.52
CA ASN A 59 -16.43 15.60 30.73
C ASN A 59 -17.69 16.24 30.10
N LEU A 60 -17.67 17.55 29.85
CA LEU A 60 -18.77 18.27 29.20
C LEU A 60 -18.68 18.23 27.68
N LEU A 61 -17.50 17.93 27.13
CA LEU A 61 -17.29 17.81 25.70
C LEU A 61 -18.02 16.58 25.13
N ALA A 62 -18.58 16.76 23.93
CA ALA A 62 -19.17 15.67 23.18
C ALA A 62 -18.06 14.74 22.68
N LYS A 63 -18.14 13.47 23.06
CA LYS A 63 -17.29 12.43 22.45
C LYS A 63 -17.63 12.35 20.96
N SER A 64 -16.60 12.31 20.11
CA SER A 64 -16.80 12.06 18.68
C SER A 64 -17.50 10.73 18.50
N LYS A 65 -18.58 10.69 17.70
CA LYS A 65 -19.26 9.43 17.37
C LYS A 65 -18.21 8.44 16.81
N PRO A 66 -18.13 7.20 17.34
CA PRO A 66 -17.28 6.18 16.74
C PRO A 66 -17.67 6.04 15.26
N GLY A 67 -16.72 6.23 14.36
CA GLY A 67 -16.94 6.23 12.91
C GLY A 67 -16.84 7.59 12.21
N LYS A 68 -17.01 8.73 12.89
CA LYS A 68 -16.82 10.05 12.24
C LYS A 68 -15.35 10.31 11.90
N SER A 69 -14.43 9.85 12.74
CA SER A 69 -12.99 9.92 12.49
C SER A 69 -12.57 9.01 11.34
N ALA A 70 -13.12 7.78 11.28
CA ALA A 70 -12.89 6.86 10.17
C ALA A 70 -13.38 7.46 8.85
N ARG A 71 -14.62 7.98 8.82
CA ARG A 71 -15.17 8.65 7.65
C ARG A 71 -14.35 9.85 7.19
N ASN A 72 -13.81 10.67 8.10
CA ASN A 72 -12.91 11.76 7.72
C ASN A 72 -11.60 11.26 7.12
N LYS A 73 -11.00 10.20 7.70
CA LYS A 73 -9.80 9.57 7.15
C LYS A 73 -10.05 8.98 5.76
N ASP A 74 -11.22 8.38 5.53
CA ASP A 74 -11.61 7.86 4.23
C ASP A 74 -11.80 8.99 3.21
N LEU A 75 -12.40 10.11 3.62
CA LEU A 75 -12.56 11.30 2.76
C LEU A 75 -11.21 11.93 2.41
N GLU A 76 -10.27 11.99 3.35
CA GLU A 76 -8.89 12.44 3.11
C GLU A 76 -8.20 11.51 2.11
N ARG A 77 -8.25 10.19 2.34
CA ARG A 77 -7.70 9.19 1.41
C ARG A 77 -8.28 9.34 0.00
N GLN A 78 -9.60 9.53 -0.12
CA GLN A 78 -10.26 9.72 -1.41
C GLN A 78 -9.80 10.99 -2.14
N ARG A 79 -9.52 12.08 -1.40
CA ARG A 79 -8.96 13.30 -2.00
C ARG A 79 -7.57 13.07 -2.55
N ASP A 80 -6.72 12.35 -1.81
CA ASP A 80 -5.36 12.04 -2.25
C ASP A 80 -5.37 11.17 -3.52
N ILE A 81 -6.24 10.16 -3.56
CA ILE A 81 -6.43 9.31 -4.74
C ILE A 81 -6.90 10.14 -5.94
N ALA A 82 -7.95 10.95 -5.78
CA ALA A 82 -8.46 11.79 -6.86
C ALA A 82 -7.41 12.78 -7.40
N PHE A 83 -6.55 13.31 -6.52
CA PHE A 83 -5.44 14.17 -6.91
C PHE A 83 -4.41 13.41 -7.75
N LEU A 84 -4.01 12.20 -7.32
CA LEU A 84 -3.09 11.35 -8.08
C LEU A 84 -3.68 10.93 -9.43
N GLU A 85 -4.95 10.52 -9.46
CA GLU A 85 -5.65 10.18 -10.70
C GLU A 85 -5.61 11.35 -11.69
N SER A 86 -5.92 12.57 -11.23
CA SER A 86 -5.89 13.76 -12.09
C SER A 86 -4.50 14.04 -12.69
N GLN A 87 -3.44 13.82 -11.91
CA GLN A 87 -2.07 13.95 -12.39
C GLN A 87 -1.73 12.87 -13.41
N VAL A 88 -2.10 11.61 -13.16
CA VAL A 88 -1.90 10.51 -14.11
C VAL A 88 -2.63 10.80 -15.43
N TYR A 89 -3.87 11.28 -15.38
CA TYR A 89 -4.60 11.69 -16.58
C TYR A 89 -3.86 12.78 -17.35
N LYS A 90 -3.40 13.83 -16.66
CA LYS A 90 -2.71 14.93 -17.34
C LYS A 90 -1.37 14.52 -17.93
N LEU A 91 -0.59 13.72 -17.20
CA LEU A 91 0.68 13.18 -17.69
C LEU A 91 0.47 12.23 -18.87
N ALA A 92 -0.56 11.38 -18.82
CA ALA A 92 -0.90 10.47 -19.92
C ALA A 92 -1.39 11.19 -21.18
N GLU A 93 -1.96 12.39 -21.04
CA GLU A 93 -2.29 13.29 -22.14
C GLU A 93 -1.03 13.93 -22.72
N ILE A 94 -0.16 14.51 -21.88
CA ILE A 94 1.09 15.16 -22.32
C ILE A 94 2.03 14.15 -23.00
N LEU A 95 2.07 12.91 -22.51
CA LEU A 95 2.93 11.83 -23.02
C LEU A 95 2.19 10.91 -24.02
N SER A 96 1.14 11.40 -24.68
CA SER A 96 0.33 10.60 -25.62
C SER A 96 1.17 9.90 -26.68
N ASP A 97 2.13 10.62 -27.25
CA ASP A 97 2.95 10.16 -28.38
C ASP A 97 3.94 9.09 -27.92
N GLN A 98 4.59 9.32 -26.78
CA GLN A 98 5.50 8.36 -26.17
C GLN A 98 4.77 7.08 -25.74
N ARG A 99 3.53 7.21 -25.24
CA ARG A 99 2.67 6.07 -24.90
C ARG A 99 2.30 5.27 -26.14
N ALA A 100 1.96 5.94 -27.25
CA ALA A 100 1.64 5.30 -28.52
C ALA A 100 2.86 4.58 -29.11
N ALA A 101 4.02 5.25 -29.14
CA ALA A 101 5.28 4.67 -29.60
C ALA A 101 5.69 3.44 -28.77
N THR A 102 5.56 3.52 -27.44
CA THR A 102 5.85 2.38 -26.54
C THR A 102 4.89 1.22 -26.81
N LYS A 103 3.60 1.49 -27.04
CA LYS A 103 2.62 0.46 -27.40
C LYS A 103 2.97 -0.23 -28.71
N GLU A 104 3.31 0.54 -29.75
CA GLU A 104 3.73 -0.02 -31.04
C GLU A 104 5.02 -0.84 -30.89
N ASN A 105 5.97 -0.37 -30.09
CA ASN A 105 7.20 -1.11 -29.80
C ASN A 105 6.93 -2.46 -29.12
N VAL A 106 6.03 -2.50 -28.14
CA VAL A 106 5.60 -3.74 -27.48
C VAL A 106 4.95 -4.69 -28.49
N GLN A 107 4.06 -4.20 -29.36
CA GLN A 107 3.43 -5.01 -30.40
C GLN A 107 4.45 -5.56 -31.39
N ARG A 108 5.42 -4.73 -31.81
CA ARG A 108 6.51 -5.13 -32.71
C ARG A 108 7.40 -6.20 -32.08
N LYS A 109 7.78 -6.05 -30.80
CA LYS A 109 8.55 -7.05 -30.05
C LYS A 109 7.79 -8.36 -29.84
N GLN A 110 6.46 -8.30 -29.69
CA GLN A 110 5.62 -9.50 -29.56
C GLN A 110 5.50 -10.29 -30.87
N ALA A 111 5.62 -9.63 -32.02
CA ALA A 111 5.52 -10.26 -33.34
C ALA A 111 6.83 -10.90 -33.84
N ARG A 112 7.96 -10.70 -33.14
CA ARG A 112 9.28 -11.23 -33.54
C ARG A 112 9.45 -12.70 -33.16
N THR A 113 10.18 -13.43 -34.00
CA THR A 113 10.64 -14.81 -33.71
C THR A 113 11.84 -14.78 -32.73
N GLY A 114 12.17 -15.92 -32.12
CA GLY A 114 13.06 -15.99 -30.95
C GLY A 114 14.46 -15.41 -31.13
N GLU A 115 15.03 -15.48 -32.34
CA GLU A 115 16.37 -15.00 -32.66
C GLU A 115 16.42 -13.46 -32.79
N GLU A 116 15.41 -12.86 -33.44
CA GLU A 116 15.27 -11.40 -33.62
C GLU A 116 14.87 -10.64 -32.35
N ARG A 117 14.45 -11.37 -31.30
CA ARG A 117 14.09 -10.82 -29.99
C ARG A 117 15.34 -10.56 -29.14
N GLY A 118 16.34 -11.43 -29.21
CA GLY A 118 17.60 -11.31 -28.48
C GLY A 118 18.41 -10.06 -28.83
N GLU A 119 18.49 -9.72 -30.12
CA GLU A 119 19.20 -8.52 -30.60
C GLU A 119 18.53 -7.21 -30.14
N SER A 120 17.20 -7.17 -30.03
CA SER A 120 16.46 -5.96 -29.64
C SER A 120 16.43 -5.66 -28.14
N ASP A 121 16.72 -6.67 -27.32
CA ASP A 121 16.84 -6.50 -25.87
C ASP A 121 18.27 -6.04 -25.49
N ALA A 122 19.28 -6.39 -26.29
CA ALA A 122 20.64 -5.86 -26.16
C ALA A 122 20.72 -4.35 -26.44
N GLU A 123 20.10 -3.88 -27.52
CA GLU A 123 20.08 -2.46 -27.92
C GLU A 123 19.30 -1.54 -26.94
N GLY A 124 18.32 -2.08 -26.20
CA GLY A 124 17.56 -1.35 -25.19
C GLY A 124 18.20 -1.33 -23.80
N SER A 125 19.29 -2.08 -23.59
CA SER A 125 20.00 -2.23 -22.31
C SER A 125 21.32 -1.45 -22.26
N SER A 126 21.62 -0.64 -23.27
CA SER A 126 22.93 0.01 -23.49
C SER A 126 23.21 1.26 -22.64
N SER A 127 22.51 1.47 -21.52
CA SER A 127 22.78 2.60 -20.60
C SER A 127 23.34 2.19 -19.23
N ALA A 128 23.92 0.99 -19.07
CA ALA A 128 24.58 0.60 -17.83
C ALA A 128 25.73 -0.42 -17.97
N SER A 129 26.47 -0.42 -19.08
CA SER A 129 27.70 -1.21 -19.20
C SER A 129 28.93 -0.33 -18.97
N GLU A 130 29.29 -0.12 -17.70
CA GLU A 130 30.69 0.09 -17.32
C GLU A 130 31.33 -1.30 -17.12
N ALA A 131 32.47 -1.46 -17.77
CA ALA A 131 33.27 -2.65 -18.04
C ALA A 131 33.54 -3.66 -16.90
N GLU A 132 33.54 -4.95 -17.29
CA GLU A 132 34.54 -6.01 -17.04
C GLU A 132 35.03 -6.27 -15.60
N GLU A 133 34.67 -7.43 -15.05
CA GLU A 133 35.68 -8.37 -14.52
C GLU A 133 35.16 -9.82 -14.65
N ASP A 134 35.80 -10.55 -15.56
CA ASP A 134 35.82 -11.99 -15.71
C ASP A 134 36.34 -12.64 -14.41
N ASP A 135 35.43 -12.97 -13.47
CA ASP A 135 35.75 -13.84 -12.34
C ASP A 135 35.32 -15.27 -12.69
N ASP A 136 36.18 -15.98 -13.42
CA ASP A 136 36.18 -17.43 -13.63
C ASP A 136 36.54 -18.17 -12.32
N GLY A 137 35.86 -17.80 -11.23
CA GLY A 137 36.00 -18.36 -9.91
C GLY A 137 34.93 -19.41 -9.68
N VAL A 138 35.25 -20.67 -9.96
CA VAL A 138 34.39 -21.82 -9.60
C VAL A 138 33.91 -21.66 -8.15
N PRO A 139 32.60 -21.50 -7.89
CA PRO A 139 32.10 -21.23 -6.55
C PRO A 139 32.50 -22.34 -5.60
N TYR A 140 33.21 -21.98 -4.52
CA TYR A 140 33.63 -22.93 -3.48
C TYR A 140 32.39 -23.68 -2.96
N ASN A 141 32.34 -25.00 -3.22
CA ASN A 141 31.25 -25.92 -2.87
C ASN A 141 31.67 -26.82 -1.69
N PRO A 142 31.81 -26.27 -0.47
CA PRO A 142 32.32 -27.00 0.70
C PRO A 142 31.41 -28.15 1.14
N LYS A 143 30.19 -28.23 0.59
CA LYS A 143 29.23 -29.30 0.89
C LYS A 143 29.07 -30.33 -0.22
N ASN A 144 29.84 -30.24 -1.32
CA ASN A 144 29.77 -31.13 -2.48
C ASN A 144 28.32 -31.42 -2.93
N LEU A 145 27.47 -30.38 -2.94
CA LEU A 145 26.13 -30.52 -3.50
C LEU A 145 26.24 -30.64 -5.02
N PRO A 146 25.39 -31.46 -5.68
CA PRO A 146 25.34 -31.52 -7.13
C PRO A 146 25.09 -30.12 -7.69
N LEU A 147 25.96 -29.72 -8.62
CA LEU A 147 25.90 -28.42 -9.28
C LEU A 147 24.80 -28.48 -10.35
N GLY A 148 24.03 -27.40 -10.47
CA GLY A 148 23.10 -27.25 -11.57
C GLY A 148 23.83 -27.01 -12.89
N TRP A 149 23.06 -26.93 -13.97
CA TRP A 149 23.57 -26.52 -15.30
C TRP A 149 24.15 -25.08 -15.30
N ASP A 150 23.83 -24.29 -14.28
CA ASP A 150 24.33 -22.92 -14.02
C ASP A 150 25.59 -22.90 -13.11
N GLY A 151 26.20 -24.06 -12.82
CA GLY A 151 27.41 -24.14 -11.98
C GLY A 151 27.21 -23.75 -10.51
N LYS A 152 25.98 -23.44 -10.08
CA LYS A 152 25.63 -23.08 -8.70
C LYS A 152 25.08 -24.27 -7.91
N PRO A 153 25.31 -24.34 -6.58
CA PRO A 153 24.76 -25.40 -5.75
C PRO A 153 23.23 -25.43 -5.80
N ILE A 154 22.65 -26.58 -6.16
CA ILE A 154 21.19 -26.73 -6.25
C ILE A 154 20.56 -26.61 -4.85
N PRO A 155 19.51 -25.78 -4.66
CA PRO A 155 18.80 -25.70 -3.38
C PRO A 155 18.27 -27.06 -2.89
N TYR A 156 18.36 -27.31 -1.58
CA TYR A 156 18.10 -28.62 -0.97
C TYR A 156 16.67 -29.19 -1.21
N TRP A 157 15.68 -28.32 -1.36
CA TRP A 157 14.30 -28.74 -1.67
C TRP A 157 14.19 -29.27 -3.11
N LEU A 158 14.91 -28.67 -4.06
CA LEU A 158 14.94 -29.09 -5.46
C LEU A 158 15.71 -30.41 -5.60
N TYR A 159 16.78 -30.57 -4.82
CA TYR A 159 17.55 -31.82 -4.69
C TYR A 159 16.68 -33.01 -4.25
N LYS A 160 15.77 -32.80 -3.27
CA LYS A 160 14.81 -33.83 -2.84
C LYS A 160 13.70 -34.08 -3.86
N LEU A 161 13.17 -33.03 -4.49
CA LEU A 161 12.07 -33.12 -5.45
C LEU A 161 12.45 -33.93 -6.70
N HIS A 162 13.63 -33.66 -7.26
CA HIS A 162 14.12 -34.34 -8.46
C HIS A 162 14.86 -35.66 -8.18
N GLY A 163 14.92 -36.11 -6.93
CA GLY A 163 15.48 -37.40 -6.56
C GLY A 163 17.00 -37.51 -6.76
N LEU A 164 17.73 -36.39 -6.74
CA LEU A 164 19.20 -36.37 -6.82
C LEU A 164 19.88 -36.96 -5.56
N ASN A 165 19.12 -37.23 -4.50
CA ASN A 165 19.60 -37.89 -3.29
C ASN A 165 19.57 -39.43 -3.35
N ILE A 166 19.19 -40.01 -4.49
CA ILE A 166 19.06 -41.45 -4.67
C ILE A 166 20.16 -41.91 -5.62
N SER A 167 21.01 -42.81 -5.11
CA SER A 167 22.09 -43.42 -5.87
C SER A 167 21.60 -44.68 -6.60
N TYR A 168 21.92 -44.78 -7.89
CA TYR A 168 21.68 -45.96 -8.72
C TYR A 168 23.01 -46.48 -9.24
N ASN A 169 23.17 -47.80 -9.26
CA ASN A 169 24.36 -48.45 -9.82
C ASN A 169 24.06 -48.84 -11.26
N CYS A 170 24.92 -48.48 -12.21
CA CYS A 170 24.80 -48.96 -13.60
C CYS A 170 25.69 -50.19 -13.81
N GLU A 171 25.09 -51.35 -14.06
CA GLU A 171 25.81 -52.62 -14.25
C GLU A 171 26.58 -52.68 -15.58
N ILE A 172 26.12 -51.93 -16.59
CA ILE A 172 26.73 -51.91 -17.93
C ILE A 172 27.98 -51.02 -17.95
N CYS A 173 28.01 -49.98 -17.11
CA CYS A 173 29.16 -49.08 -16.95
C CYS A 173 30.12 -49.52 -15.84
N GLY A 174 30.16 -50.80 -15.49
CA GLY A 174 31.08 -51.34 -14.47
C GLY A 174 30.73 -50.92 -13.03
N ASN A 175 29.44 -50.93 -12.67
CA ASN A 175 28.91 -50.58 -11.34
C ASN A 175 29.16 -49.14 -10.88
N PHE A 176 29.31 -48.20 -11.81
CA PHE A 176 29.44 -46.79 -11.48
C PHE A 176 28.15 -46.24 -10.84
N ILE A 177 28.29 -45.41 -9.81
CA ILE A 177 27.18 -44.92 -8.99
C ILE A 177 26.75 -43.53 -9.46
N TYR A 178 25.52 -43.41 -9.96
CA TYR A 178 24.93 -42.15 -10.43
C TYR A 178 23.90 -41.62 -9.43
N LYS A 179 23.85 -40.30 -9.24
CA LYS A 179 22.97 -39.62 -8.25
C LYS A 179 21.87 -38.80 -8.91
N THR A 180 20.88 -39.47 -9.51
CA THR A 180 19.70 -38.83 -10.13
C THR A 180 18.80 -39.87 -10.78
N LYS A 181 17.49 -39.60 -10.85
CA LYS A 181 16.49 -40.45 -11.52
C LYS A 181 16.49 -40.34 -13.05
N LEU A 182 17.07 -39.27 -13.62
CA LEU A 182 17.00 -38.97 -15.06
C LEU A 182 17.93 -39.83 -15.94
N TYR A 183 18.86 -40.58 -15.34
CA TYR A 183 19.87 -41.35 -16.09
C TYR A 183 19.49 -42.82 -16.30
N ASN A 184 18.33 -43.27 -15.77
CA ASN A 184 17.75 -44.57 -16.16
C ASN A 184 17.24 -44.57 -17.62
N VAL A 185 17.42 -43.48 -18.36
CA VAL A 185 17.02 -43.33 -19.78
C VAL A 185 18.24 -43.22 -20.70
N ILE A 186 19.48 -43.20 -20.18
CA ILE A 186 20.71 -43.06 -20.99
C ILE A 186 21.72 -44.19 -20.68
N CYS A 187 21.20 -45.39 -20.41
CA CYS A 187 21.87 -46.65 -20.68
C CYS A 187 20.94 -47.50 -21.54
#